data_AF-A0A349EUA1-F1
#
_entry.id   AF-A0A349EUA1-F1
#
_cell.length_a   1.000
_cell.length_b   1.000
_cell.length_c   1.000
_cell.angle_alpha   90.00
_cell.angle_beta   90.00
_cell.angle_gamma   90.00
#
_symmetry.space_group_name_H-M   'P 1'
#
loop_
_entity.id
_entity.type
_entity.pdbx_description
1 polymer ?
#
loop_
_entity_poly.entity_id
_entity_poly.type
_entity_poly.pdbx_seq_one_letter_code
_entity_poly.pdbx_strand_id
1 'polypeptide(L)'
;MGKIITIGREFGSGGREFGRRLAEKLGYAYYDSEIINEICKGTKYSKEYIEQVSEKDPVPLFPIRYGNSFAIGPDPSVTMAMDVYKVQTSVLKEMASKSNCVIIGRAADYILKDLKPFSIFVYACIESRIERCQKREKENENFTFSQMKRKIKKIDKGRAKYYSFVSGKKWGDKNNYDLMINTSYTDIKRLVDMVTNLFE
;
A
#
# COMPACT_ATOMS: atom_id res chain seq x y z
N MET A 1 -13.46 21.29 0.47
CA MET A 1 -12.39 20.31 0.81
C MET A 1 -12.62 19.09 -0.05
N GLY A 2 -11.60 18.60 -0.75
CA GLY A 2 -11.74 17.38 -1.55
C GLY A 2 -11.94 16.15 -0.66
N LYS A 3 -12.72 15.16 -1.11
CA LYS A 3 -12.85 13.87 -0.44
C LYS A 3 -11.65 12.99 -0.84
N ILE A 4 -10.92 12.50 0.16
CA ILE A 4 -9.76 11.63 -0.03
C ILE A 4 -10.12 10.26 0.51
N ILE A 5 -9.98 9.23 -0.31
CA ILE A 5 -10.21 7.84 0.07
C ILE A 5 -8.88 7.11 0.02
N THR A 6 -8.49 6.46 1.12
CA THR A 6 -7.28 5.66 1.18
C THR A 6 -7.65 4.19 1.33
N ILE A 7 -6.95 3.31 0.61
CA ILE A 7 -7.25 1.88 0.59
C ILE A 7 -6.02 1.08 1.01
N GLY A 8 -6.02 0.59 2.24
CA GLY A 8 -5.13 -0.48 2.70
C GLY A 8 -5.59 -1.82 2.15
N ARG A 9 -4.65 -2.68 1.72
CA ARG A 9 -5.02 -3.99 1.16
C ARG A 9 -4.03 -5.11 1.45
N GLU A 10 -4.56 -6.29 1.73
CA GLU A 10 -3.78 -7.54 1.70
C GLU A 10 -3.44 -7.93 0.26
N PHE A 11 -2.33 -8.63 0.05
CA PHE A 11 -1.97 -9.13 -1.26
C PHE A 11 -2.95 -10.23 -1.71
N GLY A 12 -3.49 -10.13 -2.93
CA GLY A 12 -4.49 -11.07 -3.45
C GLY A 12 -5.94 -10.82 -2.99
N SER A 13 -6.19 -9.79 -2.17
CA SER A 13 -7.55 -9.44 -1.70
C SER A 13 -8.46 -8.83 -2.76
N GLY A 14 -7.94 -8.45 -3.93
CA GLY A 14 -8.72 -7.68 -4.90
C GLY A 14 -8.85 -6.18 -4.57
N GLY A 15 -8.19 -5.68 -3.53
CA GLY A 15 -8.25 -4.25 -3.15
C GLY A 15 -7.85 -3.27 -4.27
N ARG A 16 -6.95 -3.68 -5.19
CA ARG A 16 -6.61 -2.88 -6.38
C ARG A 16 -7.79 -2.71 -7.34
N GLU A 17 -8.52 -3.80 -7.58
CA GLU A 17 -9.69 -3.78 -8.46
C GLU A 17 -10.84 -2.99 -7.80
N PHE A 18 -11.05 -3.20 -6.50
CA PHE A 18 -12.01 -2.45 -5.70
C PHE A 18 -11.75 -0.93 -5.79
N GLY A 19 -10.52 -0.49 -5.53
CA GLY A 19 -10.18 0.94 -5.58
C GLY A 19 -10.34 1.56 -6.97
N ARG A 20 -10.02 0.83 -8.03
CA ARG A 20 -10.19 1.31 -9.41
C ARG A 20 -11.65 1.53 -9.74
N ARG A 21 -12.49 0.53 -9.49
CA ARG A 21 -13.94 0.61 -9.73
C ARG A 21 -14.59 1.72 -8.89
N LEU A 22 -14.14 1.89 -7.64
CA LEU A 22 -14.63 2.95 -6.76
C LEU A 22 -14.29 4.34 -7.31
N ALA A 23 -13.05 4.54 -7.78
CA ALA A 23 -12.64 5.80 -8.40
C ALA A 23 -13.43 6.09 -9.69
N GLU A 24 -13.62 5.09 -10.54
CA GLU A 24 -14.40 5.19 -11.77
C GLU A 24 -15.88 5.57 -11.49
N LYS A 25 -16.49 4.99 -10.45
CA LYS A 25 -17.87 5.31 -10.06
C LYS A 25 -18.04 6.71 -9.47
N LEU A 26 -17.12 7.12 -8.61
CA LEU A 26 -17.17 8.44 -7.96
C LEU A 26 -16.65 9.57 -8.86
N GLY A 27 -16.01 9.25 -9.99
CA GLY A 27 -15.33 10.22 -10.84
C GLY A 27 -14.09 10.83 -10.18
N TYR A 28 -13.39 10.06 -9.32
CA TYR A 28 -12.22 10.53 -8.56
C TYR A 28 -10.92 10.11 -9.24
N ALA A 29 -9.84 10.85 -8.99
CA ALA A 29 -8.52 10.48 -9.47
C ALA A 29 -8.03 9.20 -8.77
N TYR A 30 -7.52 8.24 -9.54
CA TYR A 30 -7.01 6.97 -9.01
C TYR A 30 -5.48 6.99 -8.95
N TYR A 31 -4.92 6.71 -7.77
CA TYR A 31 -3.48 6.68 -7.57
C TYR A 31 -3.01 5.35 -6.94
N ASP A 32 -2.15 4.63 -7.65
CA ASP A 32 -1.54 3.37 -7.19
C ASP A 32 -0.02 3.36 -7.46
N SER A 33 0.41 2.79 -8.58
CA SER A 33 1.83 2.73 -8.97
C SER A 33 2.32 4.02 -9.63
N GLU A 34 1.42 4.86 -10.12
CA GLU A 34 1.77 6.13 -10.77
C GLU A 34 2.44 7.11 -9.81
N ILE A 35 2.10 7.05 -8.53
CA ILE A 35 2.75 7.82 -7.46
C ILE A 35 4.26 7.55 -7.44
N ILE A 36 4.68 6.30 -7.71
CA ILE A 36 6.10 5.92 -7.73
C ILE A 36 6.84 6.71 -8.80
N ASN A 37 6.25 6.84 -9.99
CA ASN A 37 6.89 7.55 -11.09
C ASN A 37 7.08 9.03 -10.75
N GLU A 38 6.12 9.65 -10.06
CA GLU A 38 6.26 11.04 -9.60
C GLU A 38 7.32 11.18 -8.49
N ILE A 39 7.42 10.21 -7.58
CA ILE A 39 8.51 10.17 -6.58
C ILE A 39 9.87 9.99 -7.25
N CYS A 40 9.97 9.15 -8.29
CA CYS A 40 11.20 8.98 -9.07
C CYS A 40 11.64 10.30 -9.72
N LYS A 41 10.71 11.10 -10.26
CA LYS A 41 11.05 12.42 -10.83
C LYS A 41 11.63 13.38 -9.79
N GLY A 42 11.15 13.29 -8.54
CA GLY A 42 11.60 14.12 -7.42
C GLY A 42 12.85 13.62 -6.70
N THR A 43 13.38 12.45 -7.05
CA THR A 43 14.51 11.83 -6.36
C THR A 43 15.57 11.32 -7.33
N LYS A 44 16.78 11.03 -6.83
CA LYS A 44 17.86 10.42 -7.64
C LYS A 44 17.82 8.89 -7.63
N TYR A 45 16.77 8.29 -7.06
CA TYR A 45 16.72 6.85 -6.78
C TYR A 45 16.01 6.10 -7.90
N SER A 46 16.39 4.83 -8.11
CA SER A 46 15.72 3.96 -9.08
C SER A 46 14.31 3.60 -8.62
N LYS A 47 13.45 3.28 -9.57
CA LYS A 47 12.08 2.85 -9.31
C LYS A 47 12.02 1.63 -8.41
N GLU A 48 12.92 0.68 -8.65
CA GLU A 48 13.02 -0.57 -7.89
C GLU A 48 13.37 -0.29 -6.42
N TYR A 49 14.27 0.67 -6.17
CA TYR A 49 14.63 1.09 -4.83
C TYR A 49 13.46 1.74 -4.11
N ILE A 50 12.74 2.64 -4.78
CA ILE A 50 11.56 3.30 -4.20
C ILE A 50 10.47 2.27 -3.88
N GLU A 51 10.20 1.32 -4.78
CA GLU A 51 9.25 0.22 -4.53
C GLU A 51 9.68 -0.63 -3.34
N GLN A 52 10.97 -0.94 -3.21
CA GLN A 52 11.48 -1.72 -2.09
C GLN A 52 11.30 -0.99 -0.75
N VAL A 53 11.67 0.29 -0.69
CA VAL A 53 11.55 1.10 0.54
C VAL A 53 10.09 1.36 0.90
N SER A 54 9.24 1.64 -0.10
CA SER A 54 7.84 2.05 0.12
C SER A 54 6.84 0.91 0.30
N GLU A 55 7.16 -0.32 -0.13
CA GLU A 55 6.23 -1.46 -0.04
C GLU A 55 6.78 -2.69 0.69
N LYS A 56 8.09 -2.80 0.93
CA LYS A 56 8.70 -4.01 1.51
C LYS A 56 9.39 -3.77 2.84
N ASP A 57 10.55 -3.14 2.82
CA ASP A 57 11.40 -2.99 4.00
C ASP A 57 12.10 -1.64 3.91
N PRO A 58 11.73 -0.66 4.76
CA PRO A 58 12.34 0.67 4.73
C PRO A 58 13.81 0.63 5.17
N VAL A 59 14.21 -0.39 5.93
CA VAL A 59 15.61 -0.66 6.27
C VAL A 59 15.97 -2.04 5.74
N PRO A 60 16.51 -2.17 4.51
CA PRO A 60 17.09 -3.44 4.11
C PRO A 60 18.26 -3.69 5.07
N LEU A 61 18.13 -4.72 5.92
CA LEU A 61 19.24 -5.24 6.70
C LEU A 61 20.31 -5.69 5.70
N PHE A 62 21.24 -4.80 5.36
CA PHE A 62 22.50 -5.24 4.79
C PHE A 62 23.17 -6.07 5.89
N PRO A 63 23.50 -7.36 5.62
CA PRO A 63 24.21 -8.14 6.61
C PRO A 63 25.50 -7.39 6.91
N ILE A 64 25.70 -7.02 8.17
CA ILE A 64 26.97 -6.50 8.68
C ILE A 64 27.98 -7.65 8.51
N ARG A 65 28.53 -7.76 7.31
CA ARG A 65 29.75 -8.50 7.05
C ARG A 65 30.86 -7.54 7.47
N TYR A 66 31.80 -8.05 8.24
CA TYR A 66 32.95 -7.35 8.81
C TYR A 66 32.64 -6.62 10.12
N GLY A 67 33.06 -7.26 11.21
CA GLY A 67 33.26 -6.60 12.49
C GLY A 67 34.19 -5.41 12.30
N ASN A 68 33.94 -4.36 13.10
CA ASN A 68 34.55 -3.03 13.05
C ASN A 68 33.75 -2.02 12.22
N SER A 69 32.70 -1.47 12.82
CA SER A 69 32.42 -0.03 12.75
C SER A 69 31.39 0.34 13.82
N PHE A 70 31.89 0.84 14.95
CA PHE A 70 31.13 1.71 15.85
C PHE A 70 30.89 3.07 15.14
N ALA A 71 30.19 3.06 14.00
CA ALA A 71 29.73 4.30 13.39
C ALA A 71 28.52 4.79 14.18
N ILE A 72 28.77 5.70 15.12
CA ILE A 72 27.75 6.50 15.80
C ILE A 72 27.20 7.49 14.77
N GLY A 73 26.35 7.02 13.88
CA GLY A 73 25.68 7.83 12.86
C GLY A 73 24.44 7.09 12.36
N PRO A 74 23.38 7.80 11.95
CA PRO A 74 22.23 7.14 11.35
C PRO A 74 22.70 6.36 10.13
N ASP A 75 22.40 5.07 10.09
CA ASP A 75 22.72 4.19 8.96
C ASP A 75 22.32 4.90 7.65
N PRO A 76 23.23 5.02 6.66
CA PRO A 76 22.93 5.67 5.39
C PRO A 76 21.65 5.14 4.74
N SER A 77 21.32 3.86 4.93
CA SER A 77 20.08 3.25 4.44
C SER A 77 18.82 3.84 5.08
N VAL A 78 18.87 4.18 6.37
CA VAL A 78 17.77 4.82 7.11
C VAL A 78 17.57 6.26 6.64
N THR A 79 18.67 6.98 6.40
CA THR A 79 18.62 8.37 5.90
C THR A 79 17.98 8.42 4.51
N MET A 80 18.39 7.52 3.61
CA MET A 80 17.80 7.42 2.27
C MET A 80 16.32 7.05 2.31
N ALA A 81 15.93 6.11 3.18
CA ALA A 81 14.52 5.73 3.35
C ALA A 81 13.66 6.90 3.85
N MET A 82 14.21 7.72 4.75
CA MET A 82 13.54 8.91 5.26
C MET A 82 13.38 9.99 4.19
N ASP A 83 14.37 10.16 3.30
CA ASP A 83 14.28 11.11 2.20
C ASP A 83 13.22 10.69 1.17
N VAL A 84 13.16 9.39 0.81
CA VAL A 84 12.07 8.86 -0.02
C VAL A 84 10.71 9.08 0.65
N TYR A 85 10.61 8.86 1.96
CA TYR A 85 9.38 9.10 2.71
C TYR A 85 8.94 10.58 2.71
N LYS A 86 9.87 11.51 2.88
CA LYS A 86 9.58 12.96 2.82
C LYS A 86 9.04 13.35 1.45
N VAL A 87 9.71 12.92 0.37
CA VAL A 87 9.25 13.22 -1.00
C VAL A 87 7.88 12.59 -1.26
N GLN A 88 7.68 11.33 -0.88
CA GLN A 88 6.37 10.67 -0.98
C GLN A 88 5.27 11.44 -0.24
N THR A 89 5.57 11.92 0.97
CA THR A 89 4.62 12.71 1.77
C THR A 89 4.24 14.00 1.06
N SER A 90 5.21 14.74 0.52
CA SER A 90 4.96 15.97 -0.23
C SER A 90 4.11 15.72 -1.48
N VAL A 91 4.46 14.69 -2.26
CA VAL A 91 3.72 14.32 -3.48
C VAL A 91 2.28 13.92 -3.16
N LEU A 92 2.06 13.11 -2.13
CA LEU A 92 0.71 12.72 -1.72
C LEU A 92 -0.12 13.91 -1.24
N LYS A 93 0.46 14.82 -0.45
CA LYS A 93 -0.22 16.03 0.01
C LYS A 93 -0.59 16.95 -1.14
N GLU A 94 0.29 17.08 -2.15
CA GLU A 94 0.03 17.87 -3.35
C GLU A 94 -1.06 17.25 -4.24
N MET A 95 -1.06 15.94 -4.43
CA MET A 95 -2.10 15.25 -5.19
C MET A 95 -3.46 15.34 -4.51
N ALA A 96 -3.48 15.18 -3.18
CA ALA A 96 -4.68 15.26 -2.36
C ALA A 96 -5.27 16.68 -2.28
N SER A 97 -4.46 17.73 -2.42
CA SER A 97 -4.95 19.11 -2.43
C SER A 97 -5.56 19.53 -3.76
N LYS A 98 -5.13 18.93 -4.88
CA LYS A 98 -5.58 19.28 -6.23
C LYS A 98 -6.96 18.74 -6.59
N SER A 99 -7.30 17.52 -6.16
CA SER A 99 -8.54 16.85 -6.59
C SER A 99 -9.02 15.78 -5.60
N ASN A 100 -10.29 15.38 -5.74
CA ASN A 100 -10.82 14.20 -5.05
C ASN A 100 -10.09 12.97 -5.56
N CYS A 101 -9.56 12.15 -4.65
CA CYS A 101 -8.68 11.05 -5.03
C CYS A 101 -8.86 9.79 -4.21
N VAL A 102 -8.58 8.66 -4.86
CA VAL A 102 -8.53 7.32 -4.28
C VAL A 102 -7.07 6.86 -4.35
N ILE A 103 -6.44 6.70 -3.18
CA ILE A 103 -5.04 6.34 -3.04
C ILE A 103 -4.93 4.93 -2.49
N ILE A 104 -4.11 4.08 -3.11
CA ILE A 104 -3.95 2.70 -2.65
C ILE A 104 -2.62 2.48 -1.90
N GLY A 105 -2.74 2.21 -0.60
CA GLY A 105 -1.66 1.82 0.33
C GLY A 105 -0.67 2.93 0.65
N ARG A 106 0.63 2.57 0.73
CA ARG A 106 1.73 3.50 1.04
C ARG A 106 1.59 4.26 2.36
N ALA A 107 0.86 3.67 3.33
CA ALA A 107 0.49 4.32 4.59
C ALA A 107 -0.17 5.71 4.39
N ALA A 108 -0.90 5.88 3.28
CA ALA A 108 -1.54 7.15 2.93
C ALA A 108 -2.56 7.61 3.98
N ASP A 109 -3.20 6.66 4.68
CA ASP A 109 -4.08 6.90 5.83
C ASP A 109 -3.37 7.70 6.93
N TYR A 110 -2.11 7.35 7.23
CA TYR A 110 -1.32 8.04 8.24
C TYR A 110 -0.73 9.34 7.71
N ILE A 111 -0.17 9.32 6.49
CA ILE A 111 0.49 10.48 5.87
C ILE A 111 -0.48 11.65 5.66
N LEU A 112 -1.74 11.34 5.30
CA LEU A 112 -2.76 12.34 5.00
C LEU A 112 -3.70 12.62 6.18
N LYS A 113 -3.39 12.14 7.39
CA LYS A 113 -4.24 12.30 8.58
C LYS A 113 -4.73 13.73 8.81
N ASP A 114 -3.90 14.73 8.50
CA ASP A 114 -4.23 16.16 8.60
C ASP A 114 -5.46 16.54 7.74
N LEU A 115 -5.65 15.87 6.61
CA LEU A 115 -6.74 16.08 5.66
C LEU A 115 -7.97 15.20 5.93
N LYS A 116 -7.96 14.41 7.02
CA LYS A 116 -9.05 13.49 7.43
C LYS A 116 -9.54 12.59 6.29
N PRO A 117 -8.67 11.73 5.72
CA PRO A 117 -9.05 10.81 4.65
C PRO A 117 -9.97 9.72 5.19
N PHE A 118 -10.89 9.23 4.35
CA PHE A 118 -11.66 8.05 4.65
C PHE A 118 -10.82 6.79 4.37
N SER A 119 -10.54 6.01 5.40
CA SER A 119 -9.58 4.91 5.36
C SER A 119 -10.28 3.56 5.30
N ILE A 120 -10.10 2.85 4.19
CA ILE A 120 -10.71 1.54 3.92
C ILE A 120 -9.63 0.46 3.95
N PHE A 121 -9.88 -0.66 4.64
CA PHE A 121 -9.02 -1.82 4.63
C PHE A 121 -9.70 -3.02 3.97
N VAL A 122 -9.11 -3.51 2.88
CA VAL A 122 -9.63 -4.65 2.11
C VAL A 122 -8.82 -5.91 2.42
N TYR A 123 -9.50 -6.94 2.91
CA TYR A 123 -8.91 -8.21 3.30
C TYR A 123 -9.69 -9.41 2.74
N ALA A 124 -9.06 -10.59 2.75
CA ALA A 124 -9.70 -11.83 2.33
C ALA A 124 -9.08 -13.07 2.97
N CYS A 125 -9.87 -14.14 3.07
CA CYS A 125 -9.44 -15.48 3.42
C CYS A 125 -8.31 -15.93 2.49
N ILE A 126 -7.36 -16.68 3.06
CA ILE A 126 -6.14 -17.07 2.35
C ILE A 126 -6.46 -17.93 1.11
N GLU A 127 -7.53 -18.71 1.18
CA GLU A 127 -8.04 -19.55 0.09
C GLU A 127 -8.48 -18.69 -1.10
N SER A 128 -9.36 -17.71 -0.87
CA SER A 128 -9.84 -16.78 -1.92
C SER A 128 -8.70 -15.96 -2.51
N ARG A 129 -7.70 -15.60 -1.69
CA ARG A 129 -6.50 -14.87 -2.16
C ARG A 129 -5.65 -15.74 -3.08
N ILE A 130 -5.38 -16.99 -2.70
CA ILE A 130 -4.60 -17.92 -3.52
C ILE A 130 -5.32 -18.18 -4.84
N GLU A 131 -6.63 -18.42 -4.82
CA GLU A 131 -7.41 -18.66 -6.03
C GLU A 131 -7.34 -17.48 -7.00
N ARG A 132 -7.47 -16.24 -6.49
CA ARG A 132 -7.33 -15.02 -7.31
C ARG A 132 -5.92 -14.85 -7.88
N CYS A 133 -4.90 -15.11 -7.07
CA CYS A 133 -3.52 -15.04 -7.53
C CYS A 133 -3.24 -16.10 -8.60
N GLN A 134 -3.74 -17.33 -8.43
CA GLN A 134 -3.61 -18.40 -9.42
C GLN A 134 -4.37 -18.06 -10.72
N LYS A 135 -5.58 -17.50 -10.62
CA LYS A 135 -6.34 -17.04 -11.81
C LYS A 135 -5.58 -15.97 -12.60
N ARG A 136 -4.83 -15.09 -11.94
CA ARG A 136 -3.98 -14.08 -12.61
C ARG A 136 -2.64 -14.62 -13.12
N GLU A 137 -2.00 -15.54 -12.38
CA GLU A 137 -0.65 -16.03 -12.73
C GLU A 137 -0.63 -17.26 -13.65
N LYS A 138 -1.80 -17.84 -13.97
CA LYS A 138 -1.94 -18.90 -15.00
C LYS A 138 -1.33 -18.54 -16.36
N GLU A 139 -1.07 -17.26 -16.63
CA GLU A 139 -0.41 -16.79 -17.85
C GLU A 139 1.14 -16.83 -17.80
N ASN A 140 1.78 -16.96 -16.62
CA ASN A 140 3.25 -16.83 -16.52
C ASN A 140 3.99 -17.87 -15.67
N GLU A 141 3.40 -18.55 -14.67
CA GLU A 141 4.10 -19.60 -13.90
C GLU A 141 3.14 -20.43 -13.02
N ASN A 142 3.24 -21.76 -13.05
CA ASN A 142 2.44 -22.66 -12.20
C ASN A 142 3.02 -22.75 -10.78
N PHE A 143 2.77 -21.74 -9.94
CA PHE A 143 3.12 -21.81 -8.52
C PHE A 143 2.24 -22.80 -7.76
N THR A 144 2.87 -23.67 -6.96
CA THR A 144 2.14 -24.55 -6.03
C THR A 144 1.41 -23.71 -4.96
N PHE A 145 0.27 -24.21 -4.45
CA PHE A 145 -0.50 -23.60 -3.36
C PHE A 145 0.38 -23.13 -2.17
N SER A 146 1.35 -23.96 -1.78
CA SER A 146 2.29 -23.64 -0.70
C SER A 146 3.24 -22.47 -1.04
N GLN A 147 3.74 -22.41 -2.27
CA GLN A 147 4.61 -21.32 -2.73
C GLN A 147 3.84 -20.00 -2.78
N MET A 148 2.60 -20.03 -3.30
CA MET A 148 1.74 -18.84 -3.33
C MET A 148 1.41 -18.33 -1.93
N LYS A 149 1.08 -19.23 -1.00
CA LYS A 149 0.85 -18.89 0.42
C LYS A 149 2.09 -18.22 1.03
N ARG A 150 3.30 -18.73 0.75
CA ARG A 150 4.55 -18.11 1.21
C ARG A 150 4.77 -16.72 0.59
N LYS A 151 4.49 -16.55 -0.71
CA LYS A 151 4.60 -15.27 -1.42
C LYS A 151 3.66 -14.23 -0.82
N ILE A 152 2.38 -14.57 -0.64
CA ILE A 152 1.36 -13.72 0.00
C ILE A 152 1.84 -13.27 1.39
N LYS A 153 2.22 -14.22 2.25
CA LYS A 153 2.70 -13.91 3.61
C LYS A 153 3.95 -13.03 3.62
N LYS A 154 4.89 -13.23 2.67
CA LYS A 154 6.10 -12.42 2.58
C LYS A 154 5.77 -10.97 2.21
N ILE A 155 4.87 -10.76 1.26
CA ILE A 155 4.44 -9.42 0.82
C ILE A 155 3.66 -8.72 1.93
N ASP A 156 2.70 -9.41 2.56
CA ASP A 156 1.90 -8.85 3.66
C ASP A 156 2.80 -8.48 4.85
N LYS A 157 3.81 -9.31 5.16
CA LYS A 157 4.79 -8.99 6.21
C LYS A 157 5.62 -7.75 5.87
N GLY A 158 6.02 -7.57 4.61
CA GLY A 158 6.71 -6.36 4.17
C GLY A 158 5.84 -5.11 4.34
N ARG A 159 4.59 -5.16 3.86
CA ARG A 159 3.63 -4.08 4.04
C ARG A 159 3.38 -3.73 5.50
N ALA A 160 3.25 -4.73 6.35
CA ALA A 160 3.06 -4.54 7.79
C ALA A 160 4.26 -3.84 8.45
N LYS A 161 5.49 -4.22 8.08
CA LYS A 161 6.70 -3.57 8.58
C LYS A 161 6.81 -2.13 8.10
N TYR A 162 6.57 -1.86 6.82
CA TYR A 162 6.58 -0.51 6.29
C TYR A 162 5.56 0.38 7.00
N TYR A 163 4.34 -0.11 7.16
CA TYR A 163 3.29 0.60 7.89
C TYR A 163 3.67 0.89 9.33
N SER A 164 4.26 -0.09 10.03
CA SER A 164 4.74 0.08 11.41
C SER A 164 5.90 1.07 11.51
N PHE A 165 6.79 1.11 10.52
CA PHE A 165 7.91 2.06 10.47
C PHE A 165 7.41 3.50 10.30
N VAL A 166 6.42 3.70 9.41
CA VAL A 166 5.87 5.04 9.12
C VAL A 166 4.94 5.53 10.24
N SER A 167 3.99 4.70 10.66
CA SER A 167 2.91 5.11 11.56
C SER A 167 3.17 4.79 13.03
N GLY A 168 4.10 3.89 13.33
CA GLY A 168 4.25 3.29 14.67
C GLY A 168 3.10 2.37 15.07
N LYS A 169 2.11 2.15 14.19
CA LYS A 169 0.90 1.38 14.48
C LYS A 169 0.90 0.00 13.83
N LYS A 170 0.02 -0.86 14.34
CA LYS A 170 -0.19 -2.20 13.80
C LYS A 170 -1.02 -2.16 12.51
N TRP A 171 -0.45 -2.73 11.45
CA TRP A 171 -1.14 -2.89 10.17
C TRP A 171 -2.32 -3.87 10.31
N GLY A 172 -3.47 -3.50 9.74
CA GLY A 172 -4.70 -4.28 9.84
C GLY A 172 -5.42 -4.18 11.18
N ASP A 173 -5.03 -3.26 12.08
CA ASP A 173 -5.80 -2.99 13.30
C ASP A 173 -7.06 -2.18 12.99
N LYS A 174 -8.20 -2.60 13.56
CA LYS A 174 -9.52 -2.02 13.31
C LYS A 174 -9.61 -0.55 13.72
N ASN A 175 -8.81 -0.12 14.68
CA ASN A 175 -8.82 1.26 15.19
C ASN A 175 -8.15 2.26 14.22
N ASN A 176 -7.48 1.77 13.17
CA ASN A 176 -6.77 2.60 12.20
C ASN A 176 -7.57 2.87 10.93
N TYR A 177 -8.69 2.18 10.74
CA TYR A 177 -9.49 2.25 9.51
C TYR A 177 -10.94 2.56 9.86
N ASP A 178 -11.59 3.34 9.01
CA ASP A 178 -13.00 3.69 9.14
C ASP A 178 -13.90 2.54 8.65
N LEU A 179 -13.44 1.78 7.65
CA LEU A 179 -14.18 0.67 7.07
C LEU A 179 -13.27 -0.52 6.78
N MET A 180 -13.66 -1.71 7.23
CA MET A 180 -12.98 -2.97 6.88
C MET A 180 -13.89 -3.82 6.02
N ILE A 181 -13.39 -4.28 4.87
CA ILE A 181 -14.17 -5.01 3.86
C ILE A 181 -13.54 -6.39 3.64
N ASN A 182 -14.33 -7.43 3.92
CA ASN A 182 -13.99 -8.80 3.56
C ASN A 182 -14.51 -9.11 2.15
N THR A 183 -13.61 -9.48 1.24
CA THR A 183 -13.96 -9.83 -0.15
C THR A 183 -14.01 -11.33 -0.41
N SER A 184 -13.93 -12.19 0.60
CA SER A 184 -13.73 -13.64 0.40
C SER A 184 -14.88 -14.33 -0.33
N TYR A 185 -16.12 -13.93 -0.02
CA TYR A 185 -17.35 -14.57 -0.50
C TYR A 185 -18.28 -13.58 -1.23
N THR A 186 -17.78 -12.39 -1.53
CA THR A 186 -18.55 -11.25 -2.02
C THR A 186 -18.01 -10.78 -3.36
N ASP A 187 -18.91 -10.41 -4.26
CA ASP A 187 -18.55 -9.80 -5.54
C ASP A 187 -18.06 -8.36 -5.31
N ILE A 188 -16.90 -8.05 -5.87
CA ILE A 188 -16.26 -6.74 -5.78
C ILE A 188 -17.18 -5.66 -6.36
N LYS A 189 -17.94 -5.97 -7.43
CA LYS A 189 -18.86 -5.00 -8.05
C LYS A 189 -19.92 -4.51 -7.07
N ARG A 190 -20.63 -5.45 -6.41
CA ARG A 190 -21.68 -5.12 -5.44
C ARG A 190 -21.12 -4.36 -4.24
N LEU A 191 -19.92 -4.72 -3.78
CA LEU A 191 -19.26 -4.01 -2.68
C LEU A 191 -18.93 -2.56 -3.05
N VAL A 192 -18.45 -2.33 -4.27
CA VAL A 192 -18.17 -0.96 -4.75
C VAL A 192 -19.46 -0.14 -4.76
N ASP A 193 -20.57 -0.71 -5.22
CA ASP A 193 -21.87 -0.03 -5.27
C ASP A 193 -22.32 0.40 -3.86
N MET A 194 -22.25 -0.52 -2.89
CA MET A 194 -22.61 -0.23 -1.50
C MET A 194 -21.73 0.86 -0.88
N VAL A 195 -20.43 0.83 -1.17
CA VAL A 195 -19.49 1.83 -0.63
C VAL A 195 -19.65 3.18 -1.31
N THR A 196 -19.99 3.21 -2.60
CA THR A 196 -20.24 4.45 -3.34
C THR A 196 -21.39 5.22 -2.70
N ASN A 197 -22.47 4.53 -2.29
CA ASN A 197 -23.62 5.13 -1.61
C ASN A 197 -23.29 5.76 -0.24
N LEU A 198 -22.13 5.45 0.37
CA LEU A 198 -21.69 6.12 1.61
C LEU A 198 -21.12 7.53 1.35
N PHE A 199 -20.78 7.84 0.09
CA PHE A 199 -20.16 9.09 -0.31
C PHE A 199 -21.05 10.00 -1.16
N GLU A 200 -22.19 9.48 -1.61
CA GLU A 200 -23.33 10.27 -2.13
C GLU A 200 -24.00 11.05 -1.00
#